data_AF-A0A7Y8WS92-F1
#
_entry.id   AF-A0A7Y8WS92-F1
#
_cell.length_a   1.000
_cell.length_b   1.000
_cell.length_c   1.000
_cell.angle_alpha   90.00
_cell.angle_beta   90.00
_cell.angle_gamma   90.00
#
_symmetry.space_group_name_H-M   'P 1'
#
loop_
_entity.id
_entity.type
_entity.pdbx_description
1 polymer ?
#
loop_
_entity_poly.entity_id
_entity_poly.type
_entity_poly.pdbx_seq_one_letter_code
_entity_poly.pdbx_strand_id
1 'polypeptide(L)' 'MEPRQPGNNKLPDFDQLNDRMIAEQPSEPHLIIKTNLDPQDSTENNPYYQGKETSNPKAFKDYFEE' A
#
# COMPACT_ATOMS: atom_id res chain seq x y z
N MET A 1 18.97 36.24 -12.11
CA MET A 1 18.84 36.02 -10.65
C MET A 1 18.65 34.53 -10.44
N GLU A 2 19.41 33.92 -9.55
CA GLU A 2 19.23 32.50 -9.21
C GLU A 2 17.87 32.29 -8.52
N PRO A 3 17.16 31.18 -8.80
CA PRO A 3 15.90 30.88 -8.14
C PRO A 3 16.15 30.62 -6.66
N ARG A 4 15.43 31.34 -5.78
CA ARG A 4 15.41 31.01 -4.35
C ARG A 4 14.78 29.63 -4.22
N GLN A 5 15.49 28.65 -3.66
CA GLN A 5 14.93 27.35 -3.31
C GLN A 5 14.26 27.46 -1.93
N PRO A 6 12.94 27.65 -1.85
CA PRO A 6 12.25 27.76 -0.58
C PRO A 6 11.89 26.34 -0.18
N GLY A 7 12.83 25.64 0.47
CA GLY A 7 12.68 24.27 0.91
C GLY A 7 13.69 23.93 2.01
N ASN A 8 13.34 22.98 2.87
CA ASN A 8 14.28 22.48 3.88
C ASN A 8 15.20 21.44 3.22
N ASN A 9 16.50 21.75 3.07
CA ASN A 9 17.51 20.86 2.46
C ASN A 9 17.71 19.52 3.22
N LYS A 10 17.04 19.31 4.33
CA LYS A 10 17.09 18.07 5.13
C LYS A 10 15.88 17.16 4.90
N LEU A 11 14.87 17.58 4.13
CA LEU A 11 13.77 16.71 3.75
C LEU A 11 14.23 15.81 2.60
N PRO A 12 13.85 14.51 2.60
CA PRO A 12 14.06 13.65 1.44
C PRO A 12 13.34 14.23 0.21
N ASP A 13 13.90 14.00 -0.97
CA ASP A 13 13.23 14.33 -2.24
C ASP A 13 12.07 13.35 -2.57
N PHE A 14 12.02 12.22 -1.85
CA PHE A 14 11.05 11.13 -2.03
C PHE A 14 11.12 10.46 -3.40
N ASP A 15 12.26 10.61 -4.10
CA ASP A 15 12.51 9.98 -5.39
C ASP A 15 12.82 8.49 -5.24
N GLN A 16 13.46 8.08 -4.14
CA GLN A 16 13.76 6.68 -3.87
C GLN A 16 12.77 6.06 -2.87
N LEU A 17 12.58 4.74 -2.97
CA LEU A 17 11.62 4.00 -2.12
C LEU A 17 11.98 4.08 -0.63
N ASN A 18 13.27 4.04 -0.32
CA ASN A 18 13.86 4.12 1.01
C ASN A 18 13.79 5.52 1.63
N ASP A 19 13.43 6.54 0.86
CA ASP A 19 13.13 7.88 1.39
C ASP A 19 11.75 7.93 2.07
N ARG A 20 10.93 6.90 1.84
CA ARG A 20 9.61 6.73 2.45
C ARG A 20 9.74 5.87 3.72
N MET A 21 9.00 6.24 4.74
CA MET A 21 8.79 5.38 5.90
C MET A 21 7.94 4.18 5.48
N ILE A 22 8.58 3.05 5.16
CA ILE A 22 7.91 1.78 4.90
C ILE A 22 8.14 0.92 6.13
N ALA A 23 7.07 0.60 6.85
CA ALA A 23 7.16 -0.29 7.99
C ALA A 23 7.50 -1.72 7.50
N GLU A 24 8.50 -2.34 8.11
CA GLU A 24 8.79 -3.75 7.87
C GLU A 24 7.63 -4.62 8.40
N GLN A 25 7.40 -5.75 7.74
CA GLN A 25 6.41 -6.71 8.23
C GLN A 25 6.87 -7.24 9.60
N PRO A 26 5.99 -7.27 10.61
CA PRO A 26 6.40 -7.73 11.92
C PRO A 26 6.60 -9.26 11.90
N SER A 27 7.61 -9.74 12.62
CA SER A 27 8.00 -11.16 12.61
C SER A 27 7.18 -12.05 13.55
N GLU A 28 6.32 -11.44 14.37
CA GLU A 28 5.51 -12.10 15.38
C GLU A 28 4.10 -12.46 14.85
N PRO A 29 3.39 -13.41 15.47
CA PRO A 29 2.02 -13.73 15.07
C PRO A 29 1.07 -12.53 15.31
N HIS A 30 0.21 -12.25 14.34
CA HIS A 30 -0.80 -11.19 14.42
C HIS A 30 -2.21 -11.77 14.51
N LEU A 31 -3.05 -11.15 15.35
CA LEU A 31 -4.46 -11.44 15.42
C LEU A 31 -5.25 -10.45 14.55
N ILE A 32 -5.91 -10.96 13.51
CA ILE A 32 -6.82 -10.18 12.65
C ILE A 32 -8.25 -10.53 13.04
N ILE A 33 -8.99 -9.54 13.57
CA ILE A 33 -10.42 -9.70 13.95
C ILE A 33 -11.26 -9.02 12.88
N LYS A 34 -12.01 -9.80 12.10
CA LYS A 34 -12.97 -9.31 11.11
C LYS A 34 -14.36 -9.18 11.72
N THR A 35 -15.10 -8.17 11.29
CA THR A 35 -16.50 -7.90 11.65
C THR A 35 -17.44 -8.31 10.53
N ASN A 36 -18.74 -8.30 10.80
CA ASN A 36 -19.77 -8.51 9.77
C ASN A 36 -19.94 -7.33 8.81
N LEU A 37 -19.27 -6.20 9.07
CA LEU A 37 -19.27 -5.03 8.19
C LEU A 37 -18.05 -5.00 7.27
N ASP A 38 -17.04 -5.83 7.54
CA ASP A 38 -15.86 -5.91 6.70
C ASP A 38 -16.18 -6.63 5.38
N PRO A 39 -15.53 -6.22 4.28
CA PRO A 39 -15.68 -6.90 2.99
C PRO A 39 -15.36 -8.39 3.10
N GLN A 40 -16.11 -9.21 2.38
CA GLN A 40 -15.97 -10.67 2.48
C GLN A 40 -14.66 -11.14 1.83
N ASP A 41 -14.23 -10.47 0.76
CA ASP A 41 -12.98 -10.75 0.08
C ASP A 41 -12.26 -9.48 -0.40
N SER A 42 -11.01 -9.65 -0.80
CA SER A 42 -10.13 -8.57 -1.23
C SER A 42 -10.56 -7.86 -2.51
N THR A 43 -11.60 -8.34 -3.21
CA THR A 43 -12.10 -7.75 -4.45
C THR A 43 -13.26 -6.78 -4.24
N GLU A 44 -13.88 -6.82 -3.07
CA GLU A 44 -14.94 -5.91 -2.68
C GLU A 44 -14.38 -4.60 -2.13
N ASN A 45 -14.83 -3.47 -2.66
CA ASN A 45 -14.41 -2.11 -2.26
C ASN A 45 -12.89 -1.86 -2.30
N ASN A 46 -12.14 -2.67 -3.04
CA ASN A 46 -10.69 -2.52 -3.17
C ASN A 46 -10.36 -1.62 -4.37
N PRO A 47 -9.74 -0.44 -4.17
CA PRO A 47 -9.43 0.50 -5.24
C PRO A 47 -8.43 -0.05 -6.26
N TYR A 48 -7.69 -1.10 -5.90
CA TYR A 48 -6.73 -1.76 -6.78
C TYR A 48 -7.35 -2.91 -7.59
N TYR A 49 -8.57 -3.33 -7.26
CA TYR A 49 -9.27 -4.35 -8.02
C TYR A 49 -10.04 -3.72 -9.19
N GLN A 50 -9.61 -4.01 -10.42
CA GLN A 50 -10.18 -3.43 -11.64
C GLN A 50 -11.30 -4.29 -12.24
N GLY A 51 -11.87 -5.22 -11.44
CA GLY A 51 -12.92 -6.12 -11.91
C GLY A 51 -12.43 -7.00 -13.06
N LYS A 52 -13.15 -6.96 -14.19
CA LYS A 52 -12.88 -7.76 -15.39
C LYS A 52 -11.56 -7.39 -16.10
N GLU A 53 -11.02 -6.20 -15.84
CA GLU A 53 -9.74 -5.76 -16.41
C GLU A 53 -8.54 -6.28 -15.59
N THR A 54 -8.79 -6.94 -14.46
CA THR A 54 -7.73 -7.53 -13.64
C THR A 54 -7.11 -8.71 -14.39
N SER A 55 -5.89 -8.51 -14.88
CA SER A 55 -5.17 -9.51 -15.69
C SER A 55 -4.97 -10.85 -14.97
N ASN A 56 -4.84 -10.85 -13.63
CA ASN A 56 -4.69 -12.07 -12.85
C ASN A 56 -5.43 -11.98 -11.50
N PRO A 57 -6.74 -12.34 -11.46
CA PRO A 57 -7.54 -12.28 -10.25
C PRO A 57 -7.04 -13.21 -9.13
N LYS A 58 -6.40 -14.33 -9.49
CA LYS A 58 -5.87 -15.27 -8.50
C LYS A 58 -4.67 -14.68 -7.76
N ALA A 59 -3.67 -14.19 -8.50
CA ALA A 59 -2.49 -13.58 -7.89
C ALA A 59 -2.85 -12.33 -7.06
N PHE A 60 -3.88 -11.60 -7.48
CA PHE A 60 -4.41 -10.49 -6.70
C PHE A 60 -4.94 -10.97 -5.34
N LYS A 61 -5.83 -11.98 -5.33
CA LYS A 61 -6.36 -12.53 -4.07
C LYS A 61 -5.24 -13.09 -3.18
N ASP A 62 -4.32 -13.85 -3.76
CA ASP A 62 -3.19 -14.46 -3.03
C ASP A 62 -2.34 -13.37 -2.31
N TYR A 63 -2.15 -12.19 -2.90
CA TYR A 63 -1.39 -11.10 -2.29
C TYR A 63 -2.12 -10.40 -1.12
N PHE A 64 -3.45 -10.26 -1.21
CA PHE A 64 -4.23 -9.50 -0.22
C PHE A 64 -4.85 -10.37 0.88
N GLU A 65 -4.90 -11.68 0.71
CA GLU A 65 -5.55 -12.63 1.64
C GLU A 65 -4.57 -13.57 2.34
N GLU A 66 -3.26 -13.36 2.20
CA GLU A 66 -2.18 -14.09 2.89
C GLU A 66 -2.13 -13.87 4.41
#